data_AF-A0A151F030-F1
#
_entry.id   AF-A0A151F030-F1
#
_cell.length_a   1.000
_cell.length_b   1.000
_cell.length_c   1.000
_cell.angle_alpha   90.00
_cell.angle_beta   90.00
_cell.angle_gamma   90.00
#
_symmetry.space_group_name_H-M   'P 1'
#
loop_
_entity.id
_entity.type
_entity.pdbx_description
1 polymer ?
#
loop_
_entity_poly.entity_id
_entity_poly.type
_entity_poly.pdbx_seq_one_letter_code
_entity_poly.pdbx_strand_id
1 'polypeptide(L)'
;MQWSYKIGAVFGIPLRLHITFPMLIIAYAALFGYEYGLMAAVRGFFLILFLFGCVVLHELAHSKQAQKYGVKVRDVTLLPIGGVSNMEHIPEDPTQELKIAIVGPLTSLAIGVVLLIADFAAGFDIFEFSFERIATDWTYFPVYMAWINIFLAFFNLLPAFPMDGGRVIRAYLAQKTSYVRATKIAATIGKIFAIIFGVAGVLINPILIFIAFFVYLGASSEEQAVMVGEGLKGLQVKDVMNTQCVTIPAETSLSELVEKIFDGTCRGVIPVTEKGVYIGLASQETILSAIHEHGLTVHIGKIARRDLPVVSPEDNLSDVYKKMQRDQEKAYAVVYHGELVGVISLEDLGRAYTVVAALRSGKE
;
A
#
# COMPACT_ATOMS: atom_id res chain seq x y z
N MET A 1 -0.47 2.81 -8.96
CA MET A 1 0.99 3.01 -8.95
C MET A 1 1.57 3.15 -10.38
N GLN A 2 0.99 4.00 -11.24
CA GLN A 2 1.37 4.11 -12.67
C GLN A 2 2.78 4.70 -12.91
N TRP A 3 3.44 5.20 -11.87
CA TRP A 3 4.74 5.86 -11.94
C TRP A 3 5.86 5.04 -11.25
N SER A 4 5.76 3.71 -11.32
CA SER A 4 6.73 2.78 -10.73
C SER A 4 7.43 1.93 -11.80
N TYR A 5 8.76 1.95 -11.77
CA TYR A 5 9.60 1.26 -12.75
C TYR A 5 10.28 0.05 -12.12
N LYS A 6 10.32 -1.07 -12.83
CA LYS A 6 11.04 -2.27 -12.36
C LYS A 6 12.54 -2.02 -12.46
N ILE A 7 13.25 -2.15 -11.35
CA ILE A 7 14.72 -1.95 -11.26
C ILE A 7 15.49 -3.28 -11.18
N GLY A 8 14.82 -4.37 -10.82
CA GLY A 8 15.45 -5.67 -10.68
C GLY A 8 14.49 -6.72 -10.11
N ALA A 9 15.04 -7.86 -9.71
CA ALA A 9 14.30 -8.87 -8.96
C ALA A 9 15.26 -9.58 -7.99
N VAL A 10 14.79 -9.83 -6.76
CA VAL A 10 15.54 -10.55 -5.72
C VAL A 10 14.67 -11.67 -5.18
N PHE A 11 15.19 -12.90 -5.11
CA PHE A 11 14.43 -14.11 -4.75
C PHE A 11 13.13 -14.32 -5.56
N GLY A 12 13.14 -13.92 -6.84
CA GLY A 12 11.95 -14.00 -7.71
C GLY A 12 10.90 -12.93 -7.44
N ILE A 13 11.14 -11.99 -6.52
CA ILE A 13 10.27 -10.86 -6.23
C ILE A 13 10.77 -9.63 -7.01
N PRO A 14 9.99 -9.09 -7.95
CA PRO A 14 10.31 -7.84 -8.64
C PRO A 14 10.48 -6.68 -7.67
N LEU A 15 11.55 -5.91 -7.84
CA LEU A 15 11.75 -4.64 -7.14
C LEU A 15 11.34 -3.50 -8.06
N ARG A 16 10.49 -2.60 -7.56
CA ARG A 16 10.01 -1.42 -8.26
C ARG A 16 10.41 -0.15 -7.52
N LEU A 17 10.66 0.90 -8.30
CA LEU A 17 11.02 2.22 -7.80
C LEU A 17 9.96 3.22 -8.22
N HIS A 18 9.29 3.86 -7.25
CA HIS A 18 8.38 4.95 -7.57
C HIS A 18 9.16 6.23 -7.90
N ILE A 19 8.66 7.05 -8.83
CA ILE A 19 9.35 8.29 -9.27
C ILE A 19 9.67 9.27 -8.12
N THR A 20 8.88 9.24 -7.05
CA THR A 20 9.10 10.09 -5.87
C THR A 20 10.32 9.68 -5.07
N PHE A 21 10.81 8.44 -5.21
CA PHE A 21 11.96 7.95 -4.48
C PHE A 21 13.29 8.61 -4.92
N PRO A 22 13.64 8.67 -6.23
CA PRO A 22 14.76 9.48 -6.68
C PRO A 22 14.68 10.96 -6.27
N MET A 23 13.47 11.53 -6.24
CA MET A 23 13.28 12.91 -5.76
C MET A 23 13.67 13.07 -4.30
N LEU A 24 13.36 12.10 -3.43
CA LEU A 24 13.80 12.10 -2.03
C LEU A 24 15.33 12.10 -1.93
N ILE A 25 16.01 11.22 -2.68
CA ILE A 25 17.48 11.15 -2.68
C ILE A 25 18.09 12.48 -3.10
N ILE A 26 17.59 13.06 -4.20
CA ILE A 26 18.08 14.34 -4.73
C ILE A 26 17.82 15.46 -3.72
N ALA A 27 16.62 15.56 -3.16
CA ALA A 27 16.26 16.58 -2.19
C ALA A 27 17.14 16.48 -0.94
N TYR A 28 17.34 15.27 -0.41
CA TYR A 28 18.17 15.05 0.76
C TYR A 28 19.64 15.38 0.50
N ALA A 29 20.20 14.90 -0.62
CA ALA A 29 21.57 15.22 -1.01
C ALA A 29 21.77 16.73 -1.24
N ALA A 30 20.79 17.41 -1.83
CA ALA A 30 20.83 18.86 -2.04
C ALA A 30 20.80 19.64 -0.71
N LEU A 31 19.94 19.24 0.23
CA LEU A 31 19.87 19.85 1.57
C LEU A 31 21.20 19.67 2.32
N PHE A 32 21.72 18.43 2.36
CA PHE A 32 23.02 18.14 2.97
C PHE A 32 24.16 18.89 2.30
N GLY A 33 24.12 18.99 0.97
CA GLY A 33 25.10 19.72 0.18
C GLY A 33 25.08 21.23 0.41
N TYR A 34 23.89 21.80 0.58
CA TYR A 34 23.71 23.22 0.87
C TYR A 34 24.28 23.60 2.24
N GLU A 35 24.06 22.74 3.25
CA GLU A 35 24.45 23.03 4.63
C GLU A 35 25.94 22.70 4.91
N TYR A 36 26.47 21.62 4.33
CA TYR A 36 27.81 21.08 4.66
C TYR A 36 28.76 20.95 3.46
N GLY A 37 28.34 21.37 2.27
CA GLY A 37 29.15 21.38 1.04
C GLY A 37 29.01 20.13 0.16
N LEU A 38 29.61 20.16 -1.03
CA LEU A 38 29.39 19.15 -2.09
C LEU A 38 29.72 17.71 -1.64
N MET A 39 30.77 17.51 -0.84
CA MET A 39 31.13 16.17 -0.38
C MET A 39 30.09 15.60 0.60
N ALA A 40 29.43 16.45 1.38
CA ALA A 40 28.30 16.04 2.22
C ALA A 40 27.10 15.63 1.36
N ALA A 41 26.85 16.29 0.22
CA ALA A 41 25.80 15.85 -0.72
C ALA A 41 26.04 14.41 -1.20
N VAL A 42 27.29 14.08 -1.55
CA VAL A 42 27.69 12.72 -1.96
C VAL A 42 27.48 11.74 -0.81
N ARG A 43 27.89 12.10 0.42
CA ARG A 43 27.64 11.28 1.62
C ARG A 43 26.16 11.03 1.85
N GLY A 44 25.34 12.07 1.77
CA GLY A 44 23.89 11.99 1.93
C GLY A 44 23.23 11.10 0.87
N PHE A 45 23.67 11.18 -0.39
CA PHE A 45 23.21 10.29 -1.45
C PHE A 45 23.44 8.81 -1.10
N PHE A 46 24.68 8.45 -0.73
CA PHE A 46 25.00 7.07 -0.37
C PHE A 46 24.29 6.65 0.91
N LEU A 47 24.15 7.54 1.90
CA LEU A 47 23.42 7.27 3.13
C LEU A 47 21.99 6.79 2.86
N ILE A 48 21.24 7.54 2.05
CA ILE A 48 19.87 7.17 1.69
C ILE A 48 19.85 5.89 0.85
N LEU A 49 20.79 5.73 -0.08
CA LEU A 49 20.89 4.53 -0.91
C LEU A 49 21.10 3.26 -0.07
N PHE A 50 22.03 3.28 0.89
CA PHE A 50 22.32 2.14 1.76
C PHE A 50 21.20 1.90 2.79
N LEU A 51 20.64 2.98 3.37
CA LEU A 51 19.48 2.88 4.26
C LEU A 51 18.31 2.17 3.57
N PHE A 52 17.98 2.57 2.33
CA PHE A 52 16.93 1.91 1.57
C PHE A 52 17.30 0.52 1.09
N GLY A 53 18.60 0.23 0.87
CA GLY A 53 19.07 -1.15 0.70
C GLY A 53 18.70 -2.02 1.91
N CYS A 54 18.84 -1.50 3.13
CA CYS A 54 18.42 -2.20 4.34
C CYS A 54 16.90 -2.33 4.45
N VAL A 55 16.14 -1.30 4.08
CA VAL A 55 14.66 -1.37 3.99
C VAL A 55 14.22 -2.43 2.98
N VAL A 56 14.88 -2.54 1.82
CA VAL A 56 14.61 -3.62 0.85
C VAL A 56 14.81 -4.99 1.48
N LEU A 57 15.92 -5.20 2.21
CA LEU A 57 16.17 -6.48 2.89
C LEU A 57 15.10 -6.79 3.94
N HIS A 58 14.66 -5.78 4.69
CA HIS A 58 13.55 -5.87 5.64
C HIS A 58 12.24 -6.32 4.96
N GLU A 59 11.83 -5.64 3.88
CA GLU A 59 10.63 -5.99 3.12
C GLU A 59 10.70 -7.37 2.44
N LEU A 60 11.89 -7.72 1.94
CA LEU A 60 12.13 -9.04 1.36
C LEU A 60 12.03 -10.14 2.41
N ALA A 61 12.41 -9.88 3.66
CA ALA A 61 12.26 -10.84 4.75
C ALA A 61 10.76 -11.14 4.99
N HIS A 62 9.92 -10.12 5.09
CA HIS A 62 8.46 -10.29 5.19
C HIS A 62 7.92 -11.09 4.00
N SER A 63 8.30 -10.68 2.80
CA SER A 63 7.83 -11.26 1.55
C SER A 63 8.21 -12.74 1.45
N LYS A 64 9.45 -13.09 1.76
CA LYS A 64 9.93 -14.47 1.75
C LYS A 64 9.25 -15.32 2.82
N GLN A 65 8.98 -14.74 4.00
CA GLN A 65 8.25 -15.44 5.05
C GLN A 65 6.78 -15.68 4.69
N ALA A 66 6.15 -14.73 3.99
CA ALA A 66 4.79 -14.87 3.47
C ALA A 66 4.71 -15.94 2.36
N GLN A 67 5.70 -15.99 1.46
CA GLN A 67 5.78 -17.02 0.41
C GLN A 67 5.83 -18.45 0.97
N LYS A 68 6.43 -18.67 2.15
CA LYS A 68 6.44 -19.98 2.82
C LYS A 68 5.03 -20.46 3.21
N TYR A 69 4.08 -19.54 3.36
CA TYR A 69 2.68 -19.82 3.65
C TYR A 69 1.79 -19.80 2.40
N GLY A 70 2.39 -19.83 1.20
CA GLY A 70 1.65 -19.85 -0.06
C GLY A 70 1.13 -18.48 -0.51
N VAL A 71 1.50 -17.39 0.17
CA VAL A 71 1.11 -16.04 -0.23
C VAL A 71 1.93 -15.61 -1.44
N LYS A 72 1.26 -15.25 -2.53
CA LYS A 72 1.92 -14.68 -3.71
C LYS A 72 2.33 -13.23 -3.43
N VAL A 73 3.59 -12.93 -3.67
CA VAL A 73 4.15 -11.56 -3.61
C VAL A 73 4.44 -11.10 -5.03
N ARG A 74 3.78 -10.02 -5.46
CA ARG A 74 3.87 -9.52 -6.84
C ARG A 74 5.10 -8.65 -7.06
N ASP A 75 5.36 -7.73 -6.14
CA ASP A 75 6.50 -6.83 -6.17
C ASP A 75 6.72 -6.17 -4.80
N VAL A 76 7.91 -5.59 -4.62
CA VAL A 76 8.21 -4.63 -3.54
C VAL A 76 8.49 -3.28 -4.20
N THR A 77 7.66 -2.28 -3.88
CA THR A 77 7.78 -0.93 -4.42
C THR A 77 8.39 0.01 -3.37
N LEU A 78 9.47 0.70 -3.74
CA LEU A 78 10.12 1.69 -2.89
C LEU A 78 9.48 3.07 -3.05
N LEU A 79 9.13 3.67 -1.92
CA LEU A 79 8.52 4.98 -1.76
C LEU A 79 9.37 5.83 -0.79
N PRO A 80 9.21 7.16 -0.77
CA PRO A 80 9.91 8.02 0.19
C PRO A 80 9.66 7.68 1.66
N ILE A 81 8.50 7.08 1.95
CA ILE A 81 8.08 6.70 3.30
C ILE A 81 8.51 5.29 3.72
N GLY A 82 9.20 4.54 2.83
CA GLY A 82 9.62 3.15 3.08
C GLY A 82 9.41 2.24 1.88
N GLY A 83 9.44 0.92 2.10
CA GLY A 83 9.07 -0.07 1.09
C GLY A 83 7.63 -0.55 1.32
N VAL A 84 6.92 -0.87 0.23
CA VAL A 84 5.60 -1.51 0.30
C VAL A 84 5.66 -2.82 -0.46
N SER A 85 5.44 -3.93 0.23
CA SER A 85 5.29 -5.24 -0.38
C SER A 85 3.85 -5.47 -0.83
N ASN A 86 3.67 -5.69 -2.14
CA ASN A 86 2.38 -6.00 -2.74
C ASN A 86 2.11 -7.51 -2.64
N MET A 87 1.43 -7.90 -1.56
CA MET A 87 1.02 -9.28 -1.28
C MET A 87 -0.43 -9.52 -1.69
N GLU A 88 -0.74 -10.73 -2.17
CA GLU A 88 -2.10 -11.09 -2.59
C GLU A 88 -3.12 -11.05 -1.46
N HIS A 89 -2.75 -11.56 -0.29
CA HIS A 89 -3.52 -11.50 0.94
C HIS A 89 -2.57 -11.66 2.13
N ILE A 90 -2.98 -11.19 3.29
CA ILE A 90 -2.33 -11.55 4.56
C ILE A 90 -3.02 -12.83 5.07
N PRO A 91 -2.29 -13.86 5.53
CA PRO A 91 -2.90 -15.08 6.07
C PRO A 91 -3.86 -14.79 7.22
N GLU A 92 -5.00 -15.48 7.25
CA GLU A 92 -6.00 -15.31 8.32
C GLU A 92 -5.59 -16.00 9.64
N ASP A 93 -4.62 -16.91 9.59
CA ASP A 93 -4.03 -17.54 10.77
C ASP A 93 -3.17 -16.52 11.55
N PRO A 94 -3.55 -16.14 12.78
CA PRO A 94 -2.82 -15.15 13.56
C PRO A 94 -1.37 -15.55 13.84
N THR A 95 -1.06 -16.84 13.92
CA THR A 95 0.31 -17.29 14.16
C THR A 95 1.21 -17.10 12.94
N GLN A 96 0.63 -17.21 11.73
CA GLN A 96 1.34 -16.95 10.49
C GLN A 96 1.57 -15.45 10.30
N GLU A 97 0.55 -14.64 10.55
CA GLU A 97 0.67 -13.18 10.53
C GLU A 97 1.74 -12.69 11.50
N LEU A 98 1.74 -13.20 12.75
CA LEU A 98 2.75 -12.85 13.75
C LEU A 98 4.17 -13.14 13.27
N LYS A 99 4.39 -14.32 12.69
CA LYS A 99 5.71 -14.72 12.16
C LYS A 99 6.12 -13.87 10.97
N ILE A 100 5.18 -13.48 10.10
CA ILE A 100 5.47 -12.55 9.00
C ILE A 100 5.82 -11.18 9.58
N ALA A 101 5.03 -10.63 10.50
CA ALA A 101 5.24 -9.29 11.04
C ALA A 101 6.56 -9.14 11.82
N ILE A 102 7.02 -10.18 12.53
CA ILE A 102 8.24 -10.06 13.33
C ILE A 102 9.54 -10.24 12.53
N VAL A 103 9.49 -10.89 11.36
CA VAL A 103 10.71 -11.29 10.63
C VAL A 103 11.48 -10.09 10.04
N GLY A 104 10.79 -9.03 9.61
CA GLY A 104 11.41 -7.81 9.11
C GLY A 104 12.20 -7.10 10.20
N PRO A 105 11.57 -6.75 11.34
CA PRO A 105 12.29 -6.16 12.47
C PRO A 105 13.46 -7.01 12.97
N LEU A 106 13.31 -8.34 13.03
CA LEU A 106 14.43 -9.23 13.38
C LEU A 106 15.56 -9.18 12.35
N THR A 107 15.25 -9.03 11.07
CA THR A 107 16.25 -8.89 10.00
C THR A 107 17.00 -7.56 10.13
N SER A 108 16.30 -6.45 10.34
CA SER A 108 16.94 -5.15 10.60
C SER A 108 17.79 -5.17 11.86
N LEU A 109 17.29 -5.78 12.94
CA LEU A 109 18.04 -5.91 14.19
C LEU A 109 19.31 -6.74 13.98
N ALA A 110 19.21 -7.88 13.26
CA ALA A 110 20.34 -8.73 12.95
C ALA A 110 21.41 -7.99 12.12
N ILE A 111 20.98 -7.24 11.10
CA ILE A 111 21.89 -6.40 10.29
C ILE A 111 22.60 -5.39 11.20
N GLY A 112 21.85 -4.65 12.01
CA GLY A 112 22.40 -3.63 12.90
C GLY A 112 23.39 -4.19 13.91
N VAL A 113 23.07 -5.32 14.55
CA VAL A 113 23.94 -5.98 15.53
C VAL A 113 25.22 -6.52 14.87
N VAL A 114 25.11 -7.14 13.70
CA VAL A 114 26.29 -7.66 12.97
C VAL A 114 27.21 -6.52 12.55
N LEU A 115 26.66 -5.41 12.04
CA LEU A 115 27.43 -4.22 11.71
C LEU A 115 28.12 -3.64 12.96
N LEU A 116 27.39 -3.53 14.08
CA LEU A 116 27.96 -3.00 15.32
C LEU A 116 29.14 -3.86 15.84
N ILE A 117 29.03 -5.19 15.75
CA ILE A 117 30.11 -6.11 16.11
C ILE A 117 31.31 -5.94 15.17
N ALA A 118 31.07 -5.81 13.86
CA ALA A 118 32.11 -5.57 12.88
C ALA A 118 32.81 -4.22 13.11
N ASP A 119 32.05 -3.19 13.46
CA ASP A 119 32.57 -1.85 13.72
C ASP A 119 33.44 -1.83 14.97
N PHE A 120 32.99 -2.49 16.04
CA PHE A 120 33.78 -2.68 17.26
C PHE A 120 35.09 -3.43 16.96
N ALA A 121 35.04 -4.50 16.18
CA ALA A 121 36.22 -5.27 15.81
C ALA A 121 37.20 -4.49 14.91
N ALA A 122 36.69 -3.55 14.10
CA ALA A 122 37.48 -2.65 13.28
C ALA A 122 38.07 -1.45 14.05
N GLY A 123 37.74 -1.30 15.33
CA GLY A 123 38.27 -0.24 16.20
C GLY A 123 37.51 1.09 16.12
N PHE A 124 36.29 1.10 15.57
CA PHE A 124 35.43 2.28 15.60
C PHE A 124 34.81 2.47 16.99
N ASP A 125 34.55 3.72 17.37
CA ASP A 125 33.77 4.03 18.57
C ASP A 125 32.28 3.79 18.29
N ILE A 126 31.75 2.67 18.78
CA ILE A 126 30.36 2.26 18.58
C ILE A 126 29.34 3.15 19.31
N PHE A 127 29.76 3.98 20.26
CA PHE A 127 28.87 4.93 20.94
C PHE A 127 28.80 6.27 20.22
N GLU A 128 29.69 6.49 19.25
CA GLU A 128 29.74 7.72 18.49
C GLU A 128 28.82 7.66 17.26
N PHE A 129 27.51 7.73 17.52
CA PHE A 129 26.50 7.89 16.48
C PHE A 129 26.03 9.35 16.45
N SER A 130 26.40 10.10 15.41
CA SER A 130 25.94 11.47 15.21
C SER A 130 25.60 11.72 13.75
N PHE A 131 24.39 12.23 13.52
CA PHE A 131 23.89 12.58 12.20
C PHE A 131 24.75 13.68 11.54
N GLU A 132 25.15 14.69 12.32
CA GLU A 132 25.96 15.82 11.84
C GLU A 132 27.39 15.38 11.49
N ARG A 133 27.98 14.44 12.24
CA ARG A 133 29.34 13.96 11.98
C ARG A 133 29.48 13.18 10.67
N ILE A 134 28.41 12.53 10.21
CA ILE A 134 28.40 11.84 8.91
C ILE A 134 28.46 12.84 7.76
N ALA A 135 27.97 14.06 7.96
CA ALA A 135 28.09 15.09 6.94
C ALA A 135 29.55 15.46 6.68
N THR A 136 30.41 15.35 7.69
CA THR A 136 31.81 15.81 7.64
C THR A 136 32.80 14.70 7.31
N ASP A 137 32.60 13.48 7.81
CA ASP A 137 33.54 12.36 7.64
C ASP A 137 32.84 11.01 7.36
N TRP A 138 33.44 10.22 6.47
CA TRP A 138 33.00 8.87 6.10
C TRP A 138 33.26 7.83 7.19
N THR A 139 34.19 8.09 8.10
CA THR A 139 34.53 7.17 9.20
C THR A 139 33.35 6.87 10.12
N TYR A 140 32.36 7.77 10.22
CA TYR A 140 31.14 7.60 11.01
C TYR A 140 30.03 6.83 10.29
N PHE A 141 30.20 6.57 9.00
CA PHE A 141 29.18 5.90 8.19
C PHE A 141 28.83 4.48 8.68
N PRO A 142 29.79 3.60 9.01
CA PRO A 142 29.48 2.23 9.44
C PRO A 142 28.67 2.19 10.74
N VAL A 143 29.13 2.91 11.77
CA VAL A 143 28.47 2.97 13.09
C VAL A 143 27.05 3.53 12.96
N TYR A 144 26.85 4.54 12.13
CA TYR A 144 25.50 5.05 11.90
C TYR A 144 24.61 4.05 11.15
N MET A 145 25.14 3.31 10.17
CA MET A 145 24.40 2.23 9.50
C MET A 145 24.00 1.11 10.47
N ALA A 146 24.85 0.79 11.45
CA ALA A 146 24.51 -0.16 12.51
C ALA A 146 23.32 0.36 13.34
N TRP A 147 23.44 1.57 13.89
CA TRP A 147 22.42 2.17 14.75
C TRP A 147 21.10 2.46 14.04
N ILE A 148 21.12 2.90 12.78
CA ILE A 148 19.87 3.18 12.05
C ILE A 148 19.08 1.88 11.79
N ASN A 149 19.76 0.75 11.61
CA ASN A 149 19.12 -0.56 11.46
C ASN A 149 18.52 -1.06 12.78
N ILE A 150 19.21 -0.84 13.89
CA ILE A 150 18.69 -1.10 15.24
C ILE A 150 17.45 -0.21 15.50
N PHE A 151 17.56 1.08 15.21
CA PHE A 151 16.45 2.02 15.31
C PHE A 151 15.26 1.59 14.43
N LEU A 152 15.49 1.22 13.18
CA LEU A 152 14.46 0.74 12.26
C LEU A 152 13.74 -0.50 12.80
N ALA A 153 14.46 -1.43 13.44
CA ALA A 153 13.87 -2.59 14.06
C ALA A 153 12.95 -2.23 15.25
N PHE A 154 13.43 -1.39 16.16
CA PHE A 154 12.64 -0.98 17.33
C PHE A 154 11.47 -0.09 16.96
N PHE A 155 11.66 0.83 16.01
CA PHE A 155 10.59 1.67 15.49
C PHE A 155 9.51 0.81 14.85
N ASN A 156 9.87 -0.17 14.01
CA ASN A 156 8.88 -1.08 13.43
C ASN A 156 8.26 -2.04 14.45
N LEU A 157 8.89 -2.30 15.60
CA LEU A 157 8.28 -3.07 16.70
C LEU A 157 7.40 -2.23 17.63
N LEU A 158 7.27 -0.92 17.40
CA LEU A 158 6.35 -0.10 18.17
C LEU A 158 4.93 -0.67 18.06
N PRO A 159 4.19 -0.74 19.18
CA PRO A 159 2.91 -1.44 19.32
C PRO A 159 1.73 -0.71 18.62
N ALA A 160 1.92 -0.22 17.41
CA ALA A 160 1.04 0.73 16.75
C ALA A 160 1.02 0.53 15.23
N PHE A 161 -0.16 0.63 14.61
CA PHE A 161 -0.22 0.78 13.15
C PHE A 161 0.31 2.15 12.72
N PRO A 162 0.87 2.27 11.50
CA PRO A 162 1.01 1.25 10.45
C PRO A 162 2.26 0.34 10.58
N MET A 163 3.01 0.43 11.67
CA MET A 163 4.25 -0.34 11.86
C MET A 163 3.97 -1.83 12.08
N ASP A 164 4.98 -2.67 11.88
CA ASP A 164 4.84 -4.14 12.05
C ASP A 164 4.42 -4.54 13.46
N GLY A 165 4.82 -3.80 14.48
CA GLY A 165 4.46 -4.03 15.87
C GLY A 165 2.95 -3.88 16.10
N GLY A 166 2.27 -3.06 15.30
CA GLY A 166 0.80 -3.03 15.24
C GLY A 166 0.22 -4.36 14.77
N ARG A 167 0.82 -4.97 13.74
CA ARG A 167 0.45 -6.33 13.25
C ARG A 167 0.81 -7.41 14.25
N VAL A 168 1.96 -7.32 14.92
CA VAL A 168 2.38 -8.24 16.00
C VAL A 168 1.33 -8.27 17.11
N ILE A 169 0.91 -7.09 17.59
CA ILE A 169 -0.11 -7.01 18.65
C ILE A 169 -1.47 -7.45 18.15
N ARG A 170 -1.89 -7.04 16.94
CA ARG A 170 -3.13 -7.50 16.34
C ARG A 170 -3.16 -9.03 16.29
N ALA A 171 -2.13 -9.65 15.73
CA ALA A 171 -2.02 -11.10 15.59
C ALA A 171 -2.00 -11.82 16.96
N TYR A 172 -1.31 -11.26 17.96
CA TYR A 172 -1.33 -11.80 19.31
C TYR A 172 -2.72 -11.70 19.96
N LEU A 173 -3.39 -10.56 19.85
CA LEU A 173 -4.73 -10.35 20.40
C LEU A 173 -5.78 -11.18 19.68
N ALA A 174 -5.66 -11.36 18.37
CA ALA A 174 -6.57 -12.15 17.54
C ALA A 174 -6.60 -13.65 17.92
N GLN A 175 -5.62 -14.14 18.69
CA GLN A 175 -5.67 -15.48 19.28
C GLN A 175 -6.68 -15.59 20.43
N LYS A 176 -7.04 -14.46 21.06
CA LYS A 176 -7.91 -14.39 22.25
C LYS A 176 -9.23 -13.68 22.01
N THR A 177 -9.36 -12.95 20.92
CA THR A 177 -10.56 -12.17 20.56
C THR A 177 -10.77 -12.19 19.04
N SER A 178 -11.90 -11.67 18.57
CA SER A 178 -12.14 -11.46 17.14
C SER A 178 -11.06 -10.58 16.50
N TYR A 179 -10.71 -10.90 15.25
CA TYR A 179 -9.73 -10.18 14.43
C TYR A 179 -10.07 -8.69 14.28
N VAL A 180 -11.36 -8.37 14.16
CA VAL A 180 -11.87 -6.99 14.14
C VAL A 180 -11.52 -6.24 15.42
N ARG A 181 -11.79 -6.84 16.58
CA ARG A 181 -11.52 -6.19 17.88
C ARG A 181 -10.03 -6.03 18.12
N ALA A 182 -9.22 -7.02 17.75
CA ALA A 182 -7.77 -6.93 17.80
C ALA A 182 -7.22 -5.78 16.93
N THR A 183 -7.75 -5.63 15.71
CA THR A 183 -7.38 -4.54 14.80
C THR A 183 -7.75 -3.18 15.37
N LYS A 184 -8.96 -3.03 15.92
CA LYS A 184 -9.39 -1.78 16.57
C LYS A 184 -8.46 -1.38 17.70
N ILE A 185 -8.08 -2.32 18.58
CA ILE A 185 -7.15 -2.05 19.68
C ILE A 185 -5.81 -1.56 19.14
N ALA A 186 -5.21 -2.27 18.18
CA ALA A 186 -3.92 -1.89 17.59
C ALA A 186 -3.98 -0.52 16.86
N ALA A 187 -5.09 -0.24 16.17
CA ALA A 187 -5.33 1.05 15.53
C ALA A 187 -5.52 2.19 16.54
N THR A 188 -6.26 1.96 17.63
CA THR A 188 -6.40 2.95 18.72
C THR A 188 -5.06 3.27 19.35
N ILE A 189 -4.22 2.26 19.62
CA ILE A 189 -2.86 2.50 20.14
C ILE A 189 -2.06 3.35 19.13
N GLY A 190 -2.11 3.03 17.83
CA GLY A 190 -1.48 3.85 16.79
C GLY A 190 -1.95 5.31 16.77
N LYS A 191 -3.26 5.56 16.89
CA LYS A 191 -3.81 6.92 16.97
C LYS A 191 -3.34 7.67 18.22
N ILE A 192 -3.19 6.98 19.36
CA ILE A 192 -2.62 7.56 20.58
C ILE A 192 -1.16 7.95 20.35
N PHE A 193 -0.34 7.08 19.75
CA PHE A 193 1.04 7.41 19.37
C PHE A 193 1.12 8.60 18.41
N ALA A 194 0.22 8.68 17.43
CA ALA A 194 0.14 9.83 16.53
C ALA A 194 -0.13 11.14 17.30
N ILE A 195 -1.05 11.13 18.28
CA ILE A 195 -1.31 12.32 19.12
C ILE A 195 -0.05 12.68 19.92
N ILE A 196 0.62 11.71 20.53
CA ILE A 196 1.87 11.92 21.28
C ILE A 196 2.94 12.55 20.37
N PHE A 197 3.15 12.01 19.17
CA PHE A 197 4.10 12.57 18.19
C PHE A 197 3.67 13.96 17.71
N GLY A 198 2.38 14.23 17.56
CA GLY A 198 1.87 15.54 17.18
C GLY A 198 2.19 16.60 18.24
N VAL A 199 1.92 16.29 19.51
CA VAL A 199 2.25 17.18 20.64
C VAL A 199 3.75 17.37 20.76
N ALA A 200 4.52 16.29 20.74
CA ALA A 200 5.98 16.35 20.76
C ALA A 200 6.54 17.12 19.56
N GLY A 201 5.86 17.09 18.42
CA GLY A 201 6.29 17.80 17.23
C GLY A 201 6.15 19.31 17.31
N VAL A 202 5.15 19.80 18.06
CA VAL A 202 5.01 21.23 18.36
C VAL A 202 6.07 21.68 19.36
N LEU A 203 6.44 20.84 20.32
CA LEU A 203 7.32 21.21 21.43
C LEU A 203 8.82 20.99 21.13
N ILE A 204 9.16 20.00 20.32
CA ILE A 204 10.54 19.51 20.15
C ILE A 204 10.99 19.59 18.70
N ASN A 205 10.26 18.96 17.77
CA ASN A 205 10.68 18.85 16.38
C ASN A 205 9.49 18.75 15.40
N PRO A 206 9.27 19.74 14.52
CA PRO A 206 8.15 19.75 13.56
C PRO A 206 8.05 18.52 12.65
N ILE A 207 9.13 17.78 12.41
CA ILE A 207 9.10 16.53 11.64
C ILE A 207 8.19 15.49 12.29
N LEU A 208 8.08 15.48 13.63
CA LEU A 208 7.18 14.57 14.34
C LEU A 208 5.70 14.84 14.02
N ILE A 209 5.33 16.06 13.61
CA ILE A 209 3.96 16.37 13.15
C ILE A 209 3.67 15.64 11.84
N PHE A 210 4.62 15.62 10.91
CA PHE A 210 4.50 14.85 9.67
C PHE A 210 4.41 13.35 9.96
N ILE A 211 5.25 12.83 10.86
CA ILE A 211 5.19 11.42 11.29
C ILE A 211 3.83 11.11 11.94
N ALA A 212 3.35 11.96 12.84
CA ALA A 212 2.06 11.83 13.48
C ALA A 212 0.90 11.72 12.47
N PHE A 213 0.91 12.58 11.45
CA PHE A 213 -0.09 12.56 10.39
C PHE A 213 -0.12 11.22 9.66
N PHE A 214 1.03 10.71 9.22
CA PHE A 214 1.11 9.42 8.52
C PHE A 214 0.77 8.23 9.43
N VAL A 215 1.18 8.27 10.71
CA VAL A 215 0.81 7.23 11.69
C VAL A 215 -0.71 7.20 11.90
N TYR A 216 -1.36 8.35 12.06
CA TYR A 216 -2.81 8.43 12.24
C TYR A 216 -3.56 7.93 11.01
N LEU A 217 -3.14 8.35 9.81
CA LEU A 217 -3.75 7.90 8.56
C LEU A 217 -3.56 6.40 8.34
N GLY A 218 -2.35 5.89 8.58
CA GLY A 218 -2.04 4.47 8.45
C GLY A 218 -2.88 3.61 9.40
N ALA A 219 -2.97 4.00 10.68
CA ALA A 219 -3.79 3.31 11.66
C ALA A 219 -5.29 3.33 11.30
N SER A 220 -5.79 4.46 10.82
CA SER A 220 -7.19 4.60 10.40
C SER A 220 -7.50 3.80 9.14
N SER A 221 -6.58 3.78 8.18
CA SER A 221 -6.71 3.02 6.93
C SER A 221 -6.72 1.52 7.18
N GLU A 222 -5.84 1.01 8.05
CA GLU A 222 -5.79 -0.42 8.39
C GLU A 222 -7.07 -0.86 9.12
N GLU A 223 -7.59 -0.03 10.04
CA GLU A 223 -8.86 -0.30 10.72
C GLU A 223 -10.04 -0.36 9.74
N GLN A 224 -10.17 0.64 8.86
CA GLN A 224 -11.25 0.71 7.88
C GLN A 224 -11.22 -0.47 6.91
N ALA A 225 -10.05 -0.85 6.41
CA ALA A 225 -9.89 -1.97 5.48
C ALA A 225 -10.39 -3.29 6.10
N VAL A 226 -10.05 -3.56 7.36
CA VAL A 226 -10.51 -4.76 8.07
C VAL A 226 -12.00 -4.69 8.37
N MET A 227 -12.50 -3.53 8.82
CA MET A 227 -13.93 -3.35 9.12
C MET A 227 -14.82 -3.60 7.90
N VAL A 228 -14.45 -3.04 6.74
CA VAL A 228 -15.18 -3.25 5.48
C VAL A 228 -15.08 -4.70 5.04
N GLY A 229 -13.87 -5.27 5.02
CA GLY A 229 -13.64 -6.66 4.61
C GLY A 229 -14.44 -7.68 5.44
N GLU A 230 -14.43 -7.55 6.77
CA GLU A 230 -15.17 -8.42 7.69
C GLU A 230 -16.69 -8.14 7.66
N GLY A 231 -17.10 -6.89 7.47
CA GLY A 231 -18.51 -6.53 7.32
C GLY A 231 -19.16 -7.18 6.09
N LEU A 232 -18.39 -7.36 5.02
CA LEU A 232 -18.81 -7.97 3.76
C LEU A 232 -18.73 -9.51 3.75
N LYS A 233 -18.20 -10.15 4.79
CA LYS A 233 -18.16 -11.62 4.86
C LYS A 233 -19.57 -12.21 4.87
N GLY A 234 -19.76 -13.26 4.09
CA GLY A 234 -21.03 -13.97 3.93
C GLY A 234 -21.97 -13.38 2.87
N LEU A 235 -21.58 -12.29 2.21
CA LEU A 235 -22.32 -11.72 1.07
C LEU A 235 -21.62 -12.07 -0.25
N GLN A 236 -22.41 -12.23 -1.31
CA GLN A 236 -21.94 -12.54 -2.66
C GLN A 236 -22.07 -11.34 -3.59
N VAL A 237 -21.30 -11.32 -4.68
CA VAL A 237 -21.33 -10.22 -5.67
C VAL A 237 -22.75 -9.93 -6.16
N LYS A 238 -23.57 -10.96 -6.38
CA LYS A 238 -24.97 -10.84 -6.80
C LYS A 238 -25.85 -10.01 -5.86
N ASP A 239 -25.50 -9.92 -4.58
CA ASP A 239 -26.29 -9.22 -3.56
C ASP A 239 -26.11 -7.69 -3.63
N VAL A 240 -25.03 -7.23 -4.28
CA VAL A 240 -24.60 -5.82 -4.29
C VAL A 240 -24.36 -5.26 -5.69
N MET A 241 -24.02 -6.10 -6.67
CA MET A 241 -23.69 -5.66 -8.02
C MET A 241 -24.78 -4.79 -8.64
N ASN A 242 -24.36 -3.80 -9.43
CA ASN A 242 -25.27 -3.02 -10.23
C ASN A 242 -25.61 -3.80 -11.51
N THR A 243 -26.84 -4.31 -11.57
CA THR A 243 -27.39 -5.03 -12.73
C THR A 243 -27.93 -4.11 -13.82
N GLN A 244 -28.18 -2.84 -13.50
CA GLN A 244 -28.64 -1.81 -14.43
C GLN A 244 -27.47 -1.06 -15.08
N CYS A 245 -26.39 -1.76 -15.40
CA CYS A 245 -25.26 -1.15 -16.08
C CYS A 245 -25.57 -0.99 -17.58
N VAL A 246 -25.51 0.25 -18.08
CA VAL A 246 -25.59 0.50 -19.52
C VAL A 246 -24.26 0.12 -20.17
N THR A 247 -24.31 -0.82 -21.10
CA THR A 247 -23.15 -1.22 -21.91
C THR A 247 -23.02 -0.33 -23.13
N ILE A 248 -21.79 0.04 -23.47
CA ILE A 248 -21.50 0.84 -24.66
C ILE A 248 -20.76 -0.01 -25.71
N PRO A 249 -21.19 0.00 -26.98
CA PRO A 249 -20.45 -0.64 -28.06
C PRO A 249 -19.06 -0.04 -28.28
N ALA A 250 -18.08 -0.86 -28.64
CA ALA A 250 -16.69 -0.49 -28.86
C ALA A 250 -16.51 0.58 -29.95
N GLU A 251 -17.43 0.60 -30.92
CA GLU A 251 -17.52 1.55 -32.03
C GLU A 251 -18.17 2.90 -31.66
N THR A 252 -18.72 3.06 -30.45
CA THR A 252 -19.26 4.36 -30.02
C THR A 252 -18.14 5.39 -29.89
N SER A 253 -18.31 6.57 -30.47
CA SER A 253 -17.35 7.68 -30.35
C SER A 253 -17.42 8.31 -28.96
N LEU A 254 -16.32 8.94 -28.53
CA LEU A 254 -16.30 9.69 -27.28
C LEU A 254 -17.31 10.84 -27.24
N SER A 255 -17.60 11.48 -28.38
CA SER A 255 -18.66 12.51 -28.46
C SER A 255 -20.02 11.97 -28.03
N GLU A 256 -20.44 10.83 -28.59
CA GLU A 256 -21.74 10.21 -28.27
C GLU A 256 -21.75 9.70 -26.82
N LEU A 257 -20.63 9.16 -26.34
CA LEU A 257 -20.49 8.76 -24.94
C LEU A 257 -20.67 9.93 -23.97
N VAL A 258 -20.07 11.08 -24.26
CA VAL A 258 -20.17 12.28 -23.43
C VAL A 258 -21.62 12.79 -23.38
N GLU A 259 -22.35 12.76 -24.49
CA GLU A 259 -23.78 13.07 -24.50
C GLU A 259 -24.57 12.13 -23.58
N LYS A 260 -24.30 10.81 -23.66
CA LYS A 260 -24.91 9.78 -22.78
C LYS A 260 -24.50 9.89 -21.30
N ILE A 261 -23.40 10.57 -21.00
CA ILE A 261 -23.00 10.86 -19.63
C ILE A 261 -23.79 12.07 -19.12
N PHE A 262 -23.94 13.11 -19.94
CA PHE A 262 -24.65 14.34 -19.57
C PHE A 262 -26.16 14.17 -19.43
N ASP A 263 -26.78 13.31 -20.25
CA ASP A 263 -28.20 12.98 -20.13
C ASP A 263 -28.51 12.02 -18.94
N GLY A 264 -27.46 11.53 -18.28
CA GLY A 264 -27.54 10.67 -17.11
C GLY A 264 -27.74 9.18 -17.42
N THR A 265 -27.71 8.78 -18.70
CA THR A 265 -27.83 7.39 -19.14
C THR A 265 -26.67 6.53 -18.65
N CYS A 266 -25.44 7.07 -18.68
CA CYS A 266 -24.23 6.40 -18.22
C CYS A 266 -23.66 7.09 -16.97
N ARG A 267 -23.40 6.32 -15.92
CA ARG A 267 -22.75 6.81 -14.69
C ARG A 267 -21.68 5.85 -14.22
N GLY A 268 -20.61 6.40 -13.64
CA GLY A 268 -19.53 5.62 -13.06
C GLY A 268 -18.68 4.90 -14.11
N VAL A 269 -18.37 3.63 -13.86
CA VAL A 269 -17.54 2.81 -14.73
C VAL A 269 -18.41 2.14 -15.80
N ILE A 270 -18.02 2.29 -17.06
CA ILE A 270 -18.83 1.91 -18.22
C ILE A 270 -18.26 0.62 -18.84
N PRO A 271 -19.03 -0.48 -18.87
CA PRO A 271 -18.64 -1.68 -19.60
C PRO A 271 -18.70 -1.45 -21.11
N VAL A 272 -17.64 -1.86 -21.77
CA VAL A 272 -17.50 -1.77 -23.22
C VAL A 272 -17.67 -3.17 -23.81
N THR A 273 -18.49 -3.24 -24.86
CA THR A 273 -18.81 -4.50 -25.54
C THR A 273 -18.45 -4.41 -27.02
N GLU A 274 -18.01 -5.51 -27.60
CA GLU A 274 -17.77 -5.64 -29.05
C GLU A 274 -18.61 -6.81 -29.56
N LYS A 275 -19.57 -6.53 -30.46
CA LYS A 275 -20.54 -7.53 -30.95
C LYS A 275 -21.29 -8.27 -29.82
N GLY A 276 -21.63 -7.55 -28.76
CA GLY A 276 -22.35 -8.09 -27.59
C GLY A 276 -21.47 -8.81 -26.57
N VAL A 277 -20.17 -8.97 -26.83
CA VAL A 277 -19.22 -9.59 -25.90
C VAL A 277 -18.51 -8.51 -25.10
N TYR A 278 -18.42 -8.66 -23.78
CA TYR A 278 -17.65 -7.75 -22.93
C TYR A 278 -16.16 -7.79 -23.30
N ILE A 279 -15.57 -6.62 -23.54
CA ILE A 279 -14.14 -6.49 -23.89
C ILE A 279 -13.33 -5.65 -22.90
N GLY A 280 -13.96 -4.88 -22.02
CA GLY A 280 -13.25 -4.04 -21.07
C GLY A 280 -14.11 -2.99 -20.36
N LEU A 281 -13.49 -2.22 -19.47
CA LEU A 281 -14.15 -1.11 -18.76
C LEU A 281 -13.53 0.24 -19.18
N ALA A 282 -14.37 1.25 -19.25
CA ALA A 282 -13.97 2.65 -19.39
C ALA A 282 -14.32 3.40 -18.09
N SER A 283 -13.30 3.90 -17.39
CA SER A 283 -13.49 4.76 -16.23
C SER A 283 -13.52 6.23 -16.66
N GLN A 284 -14.01 7.10 -15.77
CA GLN A 284 -14.00 8.54 -16.00
C GLN A 284 -12.59 9.08 -16.26
N GLU A 285 -11.57 8.54 -15.56
CA GLU A 285 -10.16 8.92 -15.76
C GLU A 285 -9.71 8.58 -17.20
N THR A 286 -10.00 7.37 -17.67
CA THR A 286 -9.66 6.93 -19.03
C THR A 286 -10.35 7.78 -20.10
N ILE A 287 -11.63 8.11 -19.87
CA ILE A 287 -12.40 8.96 -20.79
C ILE A 287 -11.82 10.36 -20.85
N LEU A 288 -11.54 10.99 -19.70
CA LEU A 288 -10.97 12.33 -19.64
C LEU A 288 -9.58 12.41 -20.29
N SER A 289 -8.70 11.45 -20.00
CA SER A 289 -7.38 11.37 -20.63
C SER A 289 -7.49 11.23 -22.16
N ALA A 290 -8.40 10.38 -22.64
CA ALA A 290 -8.60 10.18 -24.07
C ALA A 290 -9.15 11.42 -24.80
N ILE A 291 -10.06 12.17 -24.16
CA ILE A 291 -10.56 13.44 -24.70
C ILE A 291 -9.41 14.43 -24.88
N HIS A 292 -8.48 14.49 -23.91
CA HIS A 292 -7.34 15.40 -23.98
C HIS A 292 -6.31 14.98 -25.05
N GLU A 293 -5.98 13.69 -25.13
CA GLU A 293 -4.94 13.18 -26.04
C GLU A 293 -5.40 13.03 -27.49
N HIS A 294 -6.67 12.68 -27.71
CA HIS A 294 -7.15 12.28 -29.03
C HIS A 294 -8.43 12.99 -29.48
N GLY A 295 -9.01 13.85 -28.64
CA GLY A 295 -10.27 14.53 -28.94
C GLY A 295 -11.48 13.61 -28.86
N LEU A 296 -12.63 14.11 -29.36
CA LEU A 296 -13.93 13.46 -29.20
C LEU A 296 -14.28 12.41 -30.28
N THR A 297 -13.42 12.25 -31.30
CA THR A 297 -13.69 11.36 -32.44
C THR A 297 -13.20 9.93 -32.25
N VAL A 298 -12.40 9.67 -31.21
CA VAL A 298 -11.89 8.32 -30.94
C VAL A 298 -13.00 7.41 -30.41
N HIS A 299 -12.96 6.16 -30.87
CA HIS A 299 -13.86 5.10 -30.43
C HIS A 299 -13.47 4.56 -29.05
N ILE A 300 -14.48 4.32 -28.21
CA ILE A 300 -14.29 3.87 -26.83
C ILE A 300 -13.53 2.54 -26.74
N GLY A 301 -13.69 1.64 -27.72
CA GLY A 301 -13.02 0.34 -27.76
C GLY A 301 -11.49 0.41 -27.85
N LYS A 302 -10.92 1.56 -28.27
CA LYS A 302 -9.47 1.79 -28.30
C LYS A 302 -8.91 2.23 -26.95
N ILE A 303 -9.75 2.79 -26.08
CA ILE A 303 -9.34 3.33 -24.78
C ILE A 303 -9.76 2.43 -23.61
N ALA A 304 -10.77 1.59 -23.81
CA ALA A 304 -11.25 0.65 -22.81
C ALA A 304 -10.11 -0.26 -22.32
N ARG A 305 -9.99 -0.38 -20.99
CA ARG A 305 -9.04 -1.33 -20.41
C ARG A 305 -9.56 -2.74 -20.53
N ARG A 306 -8.82 -3.57 -21.29
CA ARG A 306 -9.18 -4.97 -21.59
C ARG A 306 -8.53 -5.98 -20.66
N ASP A 307 -7.51 -5.56 -19.91
CA ASP A 307 -6.70 -6.40 -19.02
C ASP A 307 -7.28 -6.53 -17.61
N LEU A 308 -8.52 -6.08 -17.40
CA LEU A 308 -9.17 -6.12 -16.09
C LEU A 308 -9.74 -7.51 -15.82
N PRO A 309 -9.43 -8.12 -14.66
CA PRO A 309 -10.05 -9.37 -14.27
C PRO A 309 -11.56 -9.19 -14.08
N VAL A 310 -12.32 -10.20 -14.47
CA VAL A 310 -13.77 -10.28 -14.26
C VAL A 310 -14.07 -11.10 -13.00
N VAL A 311 -15.22 -10.85 -12.39
CA VAL A 311 -15.71 -11.58 -11.22
C VAL A 311 -17.02 -12.29 -11.53
N SER A 312 -17.32 -13.36 -10.79
CA SER A 312 -18.59 -14.09 -10.89
C SER A 312 -19.62 -13.53 -9.91
N PRO A 313 -20.93 -13.59 -10.20
CA PRO A 313 -21.98 -13.25 -9.23
C PRO A 313 -21.92 -14.06 -7.93
N GLU A 314 -21.33 -15.26 -7.99
CA GLU A 314 -21.22 -16.18 -6.86
C GLU A 314 -19.97 -15.93 -5.99
N ASP A 315 -19.04 -15.08 -6.46
CA ASP A 315 -17.84 -14.74 -5.71
C ASP A 315 -18.20 -14.04 -4.39
N ASN A 316 -17.42 -14.32 -3.34
CA ASN A 316 -17.59 -13.63 -2.06
C ASN A 316 -17.15 -12.18 -2.15
N LEU A 317 -17.98 -11.26 -1.64
CA LEU A 317 -17.69 -9.82 -1.67
C LEU A 317 -16.42 -9.44 -0.91
N SER A 318 -16.14 -10.11 0.20
CA SER A 318 -14.91 -9.86 0.97
C SER A 318 -13.63 -10.17 0.17
N ASP A 319 -13.66 -11.20 -0.69
CA ASP A 319 -12.53 -11.56 -1.54
C ASP A 319 -12.41 -10.60 -2.73
N VAL A 320 -13.55 -10.18 -3.30
CA VAL A 320 -13.59 -9.16 -4.36
C VAL A 320 -13.06 -7.82 -3.85
N TYR A 321 -13.44 -7.39 -2.65
CA TYR A 321 -12.90 -6.19 -2.02
C TYR A 321 -11.38 -6.27 -1.85
N LYS A 322 -10.86 -7.40 -1.33
CA LYS A 322 -9.41 -7.65 -1.22
C LYS A 322 -8.72 -7.58 -2.59
N LYS A 323 -9.30 -8.20 -3.63
CA LYS A 323 -8.79 -8.16 -5.02
C LYS A 323 -8.75 -6.72 -5.57
N MET A 324 -9.81 -5.93 -5.38
CA MET A 324 -9.87 -4.54 -5.82
C MET A 324 -8.81 -3.67 -5.15
N GLN A 325 -8.63 -3.80 -3.83
CA GLN A 325 -7.57 -3.09 -3.08
C GLN A 325 -6.18 -3.46 -3.60
N ARG A 326 -5.94 -4.76 -3.81
CA ARG A 326 -4.67 -5.29 -4.31
C ARG A 326 -4.35 -4.85 -5.73
N ASP A 327 -5.32 -4.94 -6.63
CA ASP A 327 -5.14 -4.58 -8.05
C ASP A 327 -5.20 -3.05 -8.24
N GLN A 328 -5.57 -2.29 -7.19
CA GLN A 328 -5.83 -0.85 -7.22
C GLN A 328 -6.91 -0.47 -8.24
N GLU A 329 -7.83 -1.38 -8.49
CA GLU A 329 -8.91 -1.21 -9.44
C GLU A 329 -10.19 -0.81 -8.71
N LYS A 330 -10.86 0.21 -9.24
CA LYS A 330 -12.03 0.82 -8.60
C LYS A 330 -13.32 0.05 -8.90
N ALA A 331 -13.31 -0.79 -9.94
CA ALA A 331 -14.46 -1.58 -10.34
C ALA A 331 -14.04 -2.83 -11.13
N TYR A 332 -14.91 -3.84 -11.11
CA TYR A 332 -14.82 -5.02 -11.96
C TYR A 332 -16.15 -5.26 -12.68
N ALA A 333 -16.03 -5.83 -13.87
CA ALA A 333 -17.17 -6.38 -14.58
C ALA A 333 -17.56 -7.72 -13.96
N VAL A 334 -18.87 -7.94 -13.83
CA VAL A 334 -19.44 -9.20 -13.37
C VAL A 334 -19.90 -9.99 -14.58
N VAL A 335 -19.29 -11.15 -14.81
CA VAL A 335 -19.55 -12.00 -15.98
C VAL A 335 -20.02 -13.37 -15.52
N TYR A 336 -21.10 -13.88 -16.13
CA TYR A 336 -21.67 -15.19 -15.85
C TYR A 336 -21.96 -15.91 -17.17
N HIS A 337 -21.45 -17.13 -17.32
CA HIS A 337 -21.53 -17.91 -18.58
C HIS A 337 -21.09 -17.15 -19.84
N GLY A 338 -20.11 -16.24 -19.71
CA GLY A 338 -19.57 -15.45 -20.82
C GLY A 338 -20.37 -14.18 -21.15
N GLU A 339 -21.47 -13.92 -20.44
CA GLU A 339 -22.27 -12.71 -20.59
C GLU A 339 -22.03 -11.73 -19.44
N LEU A 340 -21.99 -10.44 -19.75
CA LEU A 340 -21.93 -9.40 -18.73
C LEU A 340 -23.28 -9.28 -18.04
N VAL A 341 -23.31 -9.51 -16.73
CA VAL A 341 -24.53 -9.46 -15.91
C VAL A 341 -24.55 -8.29 -14.92
N GLY A 342 -23.45 -7.55 -14.80
CA GLY A 342 -23.40 -6.36 -13.97
C GLY A 342 -21.99 -5.76 -13.86
N VAL A 343 -21.90 -4.73 -13.03
CA VAL A 343 -20.64 -4.12 -12.59
C VAL A 343 -20.67 -4.01 -11.08
N ILE A 344 -19.51 -4.17 -10.46
CA ILE A 344 -19.33 -3.89 -9.04
C ILE A 344 -18.19 -2.91 -8.85
N SER A 345 -18.43 -1.85 -8.07
CA SER A 345 -17.45 -0.82 -7.76
C SER A 345 -17.11 -0.76 -6.26
N LEU A 346 -15.99 -0.12 -5.92
CA LEU A 346 -15.65 0.19 -4.52
C LEU A 346 -16.72 1.04 -3.82
N GLU A 347 -17.44 1.88 -4.58
CA GLU A 347 -18.55 2.69 -4.05
C GLU A 347 -19.75 1.80 -3.66
N ASP A 348 -20.09 0.83 -4.49
CA ASP A 348 -21.15 -0.15 -4.20
C ASP A 348 -20.81 -0.99 -2.95
N LEU A 349 -19.55 -1.41 -2.82
CA LEU A 349 -19.05 -2.12 -1.64
C LEU A 349 -19.15 -1.26 -0.38
N GLY A 350 -18.80 0.02 -0.45
CA GLY A 350 -18.92 0.95 0.67
C GLY A 350 -20.38 1.18 1.09
N ARG A 351 -21.29 1.31 0.12
CA ARG A 351 -22.73 1.42 0.38
C ARG A 351 -23.29 0.15 1.02
N ALA A 352 -22.94 -1.02 0.49
CA ALA A 352 -23.36 -2.31 1.04
C ALA A 352 -22.88 -2.47 2.49
N TYR A 353 -21.61 -2.17 2.76
CA TYR A 353 -21.08 -2.18 4.12
C TYR A 353 -21.87 -1.25 5.06
N THR A 354 -22.18 -0.04 4.63
CA THR A 354 -22.93 0.93 5.45
C THR A 354 -24.31 0.40 5.84
N VAL A 355 -25.01 -0.25 4.90
CA VAL A 355 -26.32 -0.87 5.15
C VAL A 355 -26.18 -2.04 6.13
N VAL A 356 -25.21 -2.93 5.91
CA VAL A 356 -24.96 -4.09 6.77
C VAL A 356 -24.57 -3.66 8.18
N ALA A 357 -23.72 -2.64 8.30
CA ALA A 357 -23.32 -2.08 9.59
C ALA A 357 -24.53 -1.53 10.36
N ALA A 358 -25.41 -0.77 9.70
CA ALA A 358 -26.63 -0.23 10.30
C ALA A 358 -27.60 -1.33 10.78
N LEU A 359 -27.76 -2.40 9.98
CA LEU A 359 -28.61 -3.55 10.34
C LEU A 359 -28.06 -4.34 11.54
N ARG A 360 -26.74 -4.38 11.72
CA ARG A 360 -26.09 -5.06 12.84
C ARG A 360 -26.12 -4.22 14.12
N SER A 361 -25.94 -2.90 14.02
CA SER A 361 -26.02 -1.99 15.18
C SER A 361 -27.41 -1.87 15.78
N GLY A 362 -28.48 -2.21 15.03
CA GLY A 362 -29.84 -2.25 15.56
C GLY A 362 -30.23 -3.55 16.29
N LYS A 363 -29.31 -4.52 16.38
CA LYS A 363 -29.52 -5.83 17.05
C LYS A 363 -28.72 -6.00 18.35
N GLU A 364 -27.86 -5.05 18.69
CA GLU A 364 -27.25 -4.90 20.02
C GLU A 364 -28.10 -3.96 20.87
#